data_AF-C0W1V8-F1
#
_entry.id   AF-C0W1V8-F1
#
_cell.length_a   1.000
_cell.length_b   1.000
_cell.length_c   1.000
_cell.angle_alpha   90.00
_cell.angle_beta   90.00
_cell.angle_gamma   90.00
#
_symmetry.space_group_name_H-M   'P 1'
#
loop_
_entity.id
_entity.type
_entity.pdbx_description
1 polymer ?
#
loop_
_entity_poly.entity_id
_entity_poly.type
_entity_poly.pdbx_seq_one_letter_code
_entity_poly.pdbx_strand_id
1 'polypeptide(L)'
;MPNTENHETISAEYETSTPAHAGMYATRGWTTQRGINRLILPYLSDRLWGWLEAEEPYAKPFADYEAFEGVGAKPAAQLLDRLPVGNLSDRQNNSPQCVELLELAVNHPTEIELFGYAIGPGRFDERITIEGFIYYEQNPTLNENSDGHPNLWEVITNKLEIRTHLAPPDDLHLTRAHWNPCKVGWWAWWD
;
A
#
# COMPACT_ATOMS: atom_id res chain seq x y z
N MET A 1 50.49 39.76 -35.90
CA MET A 1 50.69 38.40 -35.35
C MET A 1 51.12 38.56 -33.89
N PRO A 2 50.50 37.89 -32.91
CA PRO A 2 49.19 37.20 -32.94
C PRO A 2 48.30 37.55 -31.70
N ASN A 3 46.97 37.47 -31.84
CA ASN A 3 46.01 36.51 -31.22
C ASN A 3 45.52 36.85 -29.80
N THR A 4 44.21 37.12 -29.62
CA THR A 4 43.15 36.21 -29.09
C THR A 4 43.46 35.76 -27.65
N GLU A 5 42.55 35.82 -26.68
CA GLU A 5 41.21 35.26 -26.68
C GLU A 5 40.45 35.75 -25.44
N ASN A 6 39.15 36.00 -25.61
CA ASN A 6 38.19 36.06 -24.51
C ASN A 6 38.12 34.69 -23.85
N HIS A 7 38.26 34.61 -22.53
CA HIS A 7 37.70 33.51 -21.76
C HIS A 7 37.04 34.07 -20.50
N GLU A 8 35.75 34.41 -20.65
CA GLU A 8 34.78 34.29 -19.57
C GLU A 8 34.75 32.83 -19.14
N THR A 9 35.34 32.53 -17.99
CA THR A 9 35.02 31.29 -17.29
C THR A 9 33.82 31.58 -16.40
N ILE A 10 32.63 31.52 -17.00
CA ILE A 10 31.39 31.27 -16.27
C ILE A 10 31.57 29.90 -15.64
N SER A 11 31.89 29.88 -14.35
CA SER A 11 31.82 28.68 -13.52
C SER A 11 30.36 28.25 -13.49
N ALA A 12 30.01 27.34 -14.41
CA ALA A 12 28.73 26.68 -14.47
C ALA A 12 28.47 25.99 -13.13
N GLU A 13 27.41 26.46 -12.48
CA GLU A 13 26.73 25.83 -11.37
C GLU A 13 26.50 24.35 -11.70
N TYR A 14 27.16 23.46 -10.96
CA TYR A 14 26.68 22.09 -10.78
C TYR A 14 25.91 22.05 -9.46
N GLU A 15 24.83 22.83 -9.37
CA GLU A 15 23.71 22.39 -8.56
C GLU A 15 23.09 21.20 -9.30
N THR A 16 23.42 19.99 -8.86
CA THR A 16 22.62 18.81 -9.18
C THR A 16 21.25 18.98 -8.53
N SER A 17 20.40 19.80 -9.15
CA SER A 17 18.99 19.90 -8.79
C SER A 17 18.38 18.53 -9.10
N THR A 18 18.20 17.71 -8.07
CA THR A 18 17.16 16.70 -8.11
C THR A 18 15.90 17.42 -8.62
N PRO A 19 15.25 16.99 -9.71
CA PRO A 19 14.07 17.69 -10.21
C PRO A 19 13.11 17.84 -9.02
N ALA A 20 12.59 19.04 -8.77
CA ALA A 20 11.79 19.36 -7.57
C ALA A 20 10.56 18.45 -7.35
N HIS A 21 10.30 17.53 -8.29
CA HIS A 21 9.19 16.59 -8.37
C HIS A 21 9.64 15.12 -8.46
N ALA A 22 10.92 14.79 -8.30
CA ALA A 22 11.36 13.39 -8.22
C ALA A 22 10.84 12.76 -6.91
N GLY A 23 10.16 11.63 -7.01
CA GLY A 23 9.67 10.82 -5.88
C GLY A 23 10.26 9.42 -5.93
N MET A 24 10.08 8.66 -4.85
CA MET A 24 10.67 7.34 -4.66
C MET A 24 10.25 6.33 -5.75
N TYR A 25 8.97 6.29 -6.12
CA TYR A 25 8.45 5.29 -7.08
C TYR A 25 8.01 5.87 -8.43
N ALA A 26 7.79 7.19 -8.50
CA ALA A 26 7.43 7.94 -9.70
C ALA A 26 7.62 9.45 -9.44
N THR A 27 7.31 10.28 -10.43
CA THR A 27 7.14 11.73 -10.20
C THR A 27 6.12 11.95 -9.09
N ARG A 28 6.46 12.79 -8.10
CA ARG A 28 5.58 13.13 -6.97
C ARG A 28 4.22 13.64 -7.45
N GLY A 29 3.17 13.33 -6.71
CA GLY A 29 1.78 13.59 -7.08
C GLY A 29 1.08 12.43 -7.77
N TRP A 30 1.73 11.28 -7.93
CA TRP A 30 1.19 10.19 -8.73
C TRP A 30 -0.05 9.55 -8.11
N THR A 31 -0.18 9.55 -6.78
CA THR A 31 -1.38 9.03 -6.09
C THR A 31 -2.62 9.85 -6.42
N THR A 32 -2.49 11.17 -6.49
CA THR A 32 -3.57 12.08 -6.93
C THR A 32 -3.78 12.03 -8.44
N GLN A 33 -2.71 12.13 -9.23
CA GLN A 33 -2.79 12.18 -10.70
C GLN A 33 -3.39 10.89 -11.30
N ARG A 34 -3.15 9.75 -10.67
CA ARG A 34 -3.70 8.45 -11.09
C ARG A 34 -5.04 8.11 -10.42
N GLY A 35 -5.59 9.03 -9.62
CA GLY A 35 -6.88 8.86 -8.96
C GLY A 35 -6.91 7.75 -7.90
N ILE A 36 -5.76 7.43 -7.31
CA ILE A 36 -5.65 6.45 -6.22
C ILE A 36 -6.21 7.03 -4.93
N ASN A 37 -6.03 8.32 -4.71
CA ASN A 37 -6.64 9.01 -3.57
C ASN A 37 -8.16 8.79 -3.49
N ARG A 38 -8.84 9.03 -4.61
CA ARG A 38 -10.30 8.84 -4.73
C ARG A 38 -10.72 7.37 -4.59
N LEU A 39 -9.82 6.46 -4.96
CA LEU A 39 -10.06 5.02 -4.87
C LEU A 39 -10.01 4.53 -3.42
N ILE A 40 -9.07 5.05 -2.62
CA ILE A 40 -8.85 4.64 -1.22
C ILE A 40 -9.73 5.41 -0.24
N LEU A 41 -10.14 6.65 -0.58
CA LEU A 41 -10.97 7.50 0.29
C LEU A 41 -12.16 6.80 0.98
N PRO A 42 -12.92 5.89 0.33
CA PRO A 42 -14.01 5.18 1.00
C PRO A 42 -13.57 4.19 2.10
N TYR A 43 -12.30 3.84 2.15
CA TYR A 43 -11.71 2.79 2.98
C TYR A 43 -10.88 3.34 4.15
N LEU A 44 -10.85 4.66 4.38
CA LEU A 44 -10.05 5.21 5.47
C LEU A 44 -10.54 4.78 6.86
N SER A 45 -9.59 4.31 7.68
CA SER A 45 -9.85 3.82 9.04
C SER A 45 -10.29 4.93 9.99
N ASP A 46 -9.67 6.10 9.86
CA ASP A 46 -10.03 7.31 10.60
C ASP A 46 -10.11 8.48 9.63
N ARG A 47 -11.25 9.19 9.63
CA ARG A 47 -11.46 10.37 8.79
C ARG A 47 -10.91 11.60 9.51
N LEU A 48 -9.60 11.65 9.63
CA LEU A 48 -8.91 12.91 9.88
C LEU A 48 -8.87 13.69 8.56
N TRP A 49 -9.03 15.01 8.59
CA TRP A 49 -8.94 15.87 7.41
C TRP A 49 -7.54 15.75 6.76
N GLY A 50 -7.40 14.86 5.78
CA GLY A 50 -6.14 14.44 5.17
C GLY A 50 -5.90 14.98 3.76
N TRP A 51 -4.83 14.54 3.11
CA TRP A 51 -4.50 14.93 1.73
C TRP A 51 -5.45 14.28 0.72
N LEU A 52 -6.09 13.17 1.10
CA LEU A 52 -7.09 12.50 0.28
C LEU A 52 -8.35 13.34 0.05
N GLU A 53 -8.63 14.30 0.95
CA GLU A 53 -9.76 15.24 0.87
C GLU A 53 -9.38 16.63 0.32
N ALA A 54 -8.09 16.89 0.08
CA ALA A 54 -7.64 18.20 -0.39
C ALA A 54 -8.04 18.46 -1.86
N GLU A 55 -8.87 19.49 -2.08
CA GLU A 55 -9.27 19.94 -3.43
C GLU A 55 -8.11 20.61 -4.21
N GLU A 56 -7.10 21.13 -3.49
CA GLU A 56 -5.94 21.82 -4.06
C GLU A 56 -4.65 21.00 -3.88
N PRO A 57 -3.86 20.76 -4.96
CA PRO A 57 -2.71 19.85 -4.96
C PRO A 57 -1.52 20.28 -4.06
N TYR A 58 -1.59 21.46 -3.43
CA TYR A 58 -0.54 22.03 -2.59
C TYR A 58 -1.03 22.58 -1.24
N ALA A 59 -2.30 22.39 -0.88
CA ALA A 59 -2.73 22.67 0.49
C ALA A 59 -1.94 21.73 1.41
N LYS A 60 -1.23 22.27 2.41
CA LYS A 60 -0.48 21.45 3.38
C LYS A 60 -1.50 20.60 4.15
N PRO A 61 -1.60 19.29 3.87
CA PRO A 61 -2.60 18.45 4.51
C PRO A 61 -2.28 18.35 6.00
N PHE A 62 -3.29 18.08 6.82
CA PHE A 62 -3.07 17.90 8.26
C PHE A 62 -2.30 16.59 8.54
N ALA A 63 -2.45 15.59 7.65
CA ALA A 63 -1.75 14.31 7.70
C ALA A 63 -1.25 13.92 6.30
N ASP A 64 0.03 13.51 6.23
CA ASP A 64 0.64 12.88 5.05
C ASP A 64 0.62 11.34 5.14
N TYR A 65 -0.02 10.79 6.18
CA TYR A 65 -0.19 9.37 6.47
C TYR A 65 -1.67 9.12 6.72
N GLU A 66 -2.28 8.20 5.98
CA GLU A 66 -3.70 7.85 6.14
C GLU A 66 -3.86 6.33 6.08
N ALA A 67 -4.34 5.74 7.17
CA ALA A 67 -4.63 4.31 7.24
C ALA A 67 -5.92 3.98 6.48
N PHE A 68 -5.95 2.82 5.84
CA PHE A 68 -7.11 2.29 5.14
C PHE A 68 -7.33 0.82 5.46
N GLU A 69 -8.59 0.41 5.44
CA GLU A 69 -9.06 -0.92 5.82
C GLU A 69 -10.21 -1.38 4.93
N GLY A 70 -10.39 -2.71 4.82
CA GLY A 70 -11.54 -3.27 4.11
C GLY A 70 -11.44 -3.20 2.58
N VAL A 71 -10.24 -3.10 2.02
CA VAL A 71 -10.04 -3.04 0.56
C VAL A 71 -10.21 -4.43 -0.04
N GLY A 72 -11.34 -4.68 -0.70
CA GLY A 72 -11.64 -5.96 -1.38
C GLY A 72 -11.15 -6.05 -2.84
N ALA A 73 -11.59 -7.08 -3.57
CA ALA A 73 -11.13 -7.38 -4.94
C ALA A 73 -11.23 -6.22 -5.94
N LYS A 74 -12.38 -5.53 -5.99
CA LYS A 74 -12.62 -4.49 -7.01
C LYS A 74 -11.65 -3.29 -6.88
N PRO A 75 -11.48 -2.66 -5.71
CA PRO A 75 -10.45 -1.63 -5.55
C PRO A 75 -9.04 -2.20 -5.68
N ALA A 76 -8.76 -3.44 -5.23
CA ALA A 76 -7.45 -4.06 -5.39
C ALA A 76 -7.04 -4.20 -6.88
N ALA A 77 -7.94 -4.65 -7.75
CA ALA A 77 -7.70 -4.71 -9.19
C ALA A 77 -7.39 -3.32 -9.78
N GLN A 78 -8.10 -2.29 -9.33
CA GLN A 78 -7.83 -0.91 -9.78
C GLN A 78 -6.50 -0.37 -9.25
N LEU A 79 -6.03 -0.82 -8.08
CA LEU A 79 -4.71 -0.48 -7.58
C LEU A 79 -3.62 -1.16 -8.43
N LEU A 80 -3.77 -2.44 -8.78
CA LEU A 80 -2.85 -3.14 -9.68
C LEU A 80 -2.62 -2.36 -10.99
N ASP A 81 -3.71 -1.85 -11.58
CA ASP A 81 -3.65 -1.10 -12.84
C ASP A 81 -2.99 0.29 -12.71
N ARG A 82 -3.00 0.89 -11.51
CA ARG A 82 -2.65 2.30 -11.32
C ARG A 82 -1.33 2.52 -10.58
N LEU A 83 -0.92 1.61 -9.71
CA LEU A 83 0.29 1.77 -8.91
C LEU A 83 1.54 1.78 -9.80
N PRO A 84 2.55 2.62 -9.51
CA PRO A 84 3.85 2.52 -10.15
C PRO A 84 4.46 1.14 -9.93
N VAL A 85 5.19 0.62 -10.93
CA VAL A 85 5.86 -0.69 -10.84
C VAL A 85 6.76 -0.78 -9.61
N GLY A 86 7.49 0.30 -9.30
CA GLY A 86 8.33 0.33 -8.09
C GLY A 86 7.54 0.16 -6.79
N ASN A 87 6.33 0.72 -6.69
CA ASN A 87 5.49 0.54 -5.50
C ASN A 87 4.87 -0.88 -5.49
N LEU A 88 4.49 -1.43 -6.64
CA LEU A 88 3.96 -2.80 -6.74
C LEU A 88 4.98 -3.84 -6.28
N SER A 89 6.26 -3.64 -6.60
CA SER A 89 7.36 -4.53 -6.20
C SER A 89 7.88 -4.28 -4.78
N ASP A 90 7.40 -3.24 -4.11
CA ASP A 90 7.79 -2.93 -2.73
C ASP A 90 6.94 -3.70 -1.71
N ARG A 91 7.37 -3.68 -0.45
CA ARG A 91 6.74 -4.40 0.65
C ARG A 91 6.91 -3.67 1.99
N GLN A 92 5.96 -3.85 2.90
CA GLN A 92 6.14 -3.50 4.31
C GLN A 92 7.13 -4.51 4.92
N ASN A 93 8.37 -4.11 5.16
CA ASN A 93 9.40 -4.94 5.81
C ASN A 93 9.46 -6.38 5.27
N ASN A 94 9.00 -7.38 6.04
CA ASN A 94 9.04 -8.81 5.68
C ASN A 94 7.75 -9.33 5.02
N SER A 95 6.76 -8.45 4.80
CA SER A 95 5.53 -8.82 4.09
C SER A 95 5.79 -9.27 2.65
N PRO A 96 4.80 -9.93 2.04
CA PRO A 96 4.77 -10.11 0.60
C PRO A 96 4.83 -8.79 -0.17
N GLN A 97 5.18 -8.86 -1.46
CA GLN A 97 5.13 -7.67 -2.30
C GLN A 97 3.69 -7.14 -2.40
N CYS A 98 3.55 -5.83 -2.54
CA CYS A 98 2.26 -5.17 -2.70
C CYS A 98 1.43 -5.81 -3.83
N VAL A 99 2.07 -6.18 -4.95
CA VAL A 99 1.43 -6.90 -6.06
C VAL A 99 0.83 -8.24 -5.62
N GLU A 100 1.54 -9.03 -4.81
CA GLU A 100 1.08 -10.35 -4.38
C GLU A 100 -0.16 -10.25 -3.47
N LEU A 101 -0.20 -9.27 -2.57
CA LEU A 101 -1.35 -9.04 -1.70
C LEU A 101 -2.57 -8.52 -2.47
N LEU A 102 -2.35 -7.65 -3.46
CA LEU A 102 -3.42 -7.18 -4.32
C LEU A 102 -3.99 -8.31 -5.19
N GLU A 103 -3.12 -9.14 -5.79
CA GLU A 103 -3.53 -10.33 -6.54
C GLU A 103 -4.28 -11.33 -5.66
N LEU A 104 -3.86 -11.52 -4.41
CA LEU A 104 -4.56 -12.35 -3.45
C LEU A 104 -6.01 -11.89 -3.25
N ALA A 105 -6.24 -10.59 -3.05
CA ALA A 105 -7.59 -10.05 -2.92
C ALA A 105 -8.41 -10.20 -4.21
N VAL A 106 -7.81 -10.03 -5.38
CA VAL A 106 -8.47 -10.21 -6.67
C VAL A 106 -8.88 -11.66 -6.90
N ASN A 107 -8.01 -12.61 -6.54
CA ASN A 107 -8.24 -14.04 -6.71
C ASN A 107 -9.25 -14.62 -5.70
N HIS A 108 -9.39 -13.97 -4.53
CA HIS A 108 -10.29 -14.39 -3.45
C HIS A 108 -11.28 -13.27 -3.08
N PRO A 109 -12.20 -12.90 -4.00
CA PRO A 109 -12.99 -11.67 -3.89
C PRO A 109 -13.99 -11.65 -2.74
N THR A 110 -14.25 -12.80 -2.12
CA THR A 110 -15.21 -12.92 -1.00
C THR A 110 -14.54 -13.24 0.32
N GLU A 111 -13.29 -13.72 0.28
CA GLU A 111 -12.54 -14.16 1.45
C GLU A 111 -11.49 -13.16 1.91
N ILE A 112 -11.02 -12.24 1.06
CA ILE A 112 -9.90 -11.36 1.40
C ILE A 112 -10.32 -9.89 1.39
N GLU A 113 -10.01 -9.21 2.49
CA GLU A 113 -10.01 -7.76 2.61
C GLU A 113 -8.64 -7.29 3.09
N LEU A 114 -8.06 -6.31 2.40
CA LEU A 114 -6.72 -5.78 2.68
C LEU A 114 -6.80 -4.53 3.57
N PHE A 115 -5.72 -4.28 4.31
CA PHE A 115 -5.54 -3.04 5.07
C PHE A 115 -4.08 -2.58 5.03
N GLY A 116 -3.87 -1.30 5.32
CA GLY A 116 -2.57 -0.65 5.31
C GLY A 116 -2.67 0.86 5.34
N TYR A 117 -1.73 1.54 4.68
CA TYR A 117 -1.66 2.99 4.75
C TYR A 117 -1.18 3.63 3.44
N ALA A 118 -1.58 4.87 3.25
CA ALA A 118 -1.19 5.71 2.14
C ALA A 118 -0.33 6.88 2.63
N ILE A 119 0.78 7.13 1.94
CA ILE A 119 1.61 8.32 2.10
C ILE A 119 1.35 9.27 0.95
N GLY A 120 0.97 10.50 1.30
CA GLY A 120 0.57 11.52 0.35
C GLY A 120 1.70 12.16 -0.45
N PRO A 121 1.35 12.92 -1.49
CA PRO A 121 2.30 13.55 -2.41
C PRO A 121 3.15 14.63 -1.74
N GLY A 122 2.79 15.09 -0.54
CA GLY A 122 3.57 16.02 0.30
C GLY A 122 4.93 15.49 0.72
N ARG A 123 5.16 14.17 0.63
CA ARG A 123 6.42 13.52 0.97
C ARG A 123 7.18 12.99 -0.26
N PHE A 124 8.49 12.75 -0.09
CA PHE A 124 9.34 12.18 -1.15
C PHE A 124 9.08 10.68 -1.34
N ASP A 125 8.62 10.02 -0.28
CA ASP A 125 8.29 8.60 -0.18
C ASP A 125 6.78 8.35 -0.28
N GLU A 126 6.08 9.17 -1.08
CA GLU A 126 4.69 8.96 -1.51
C GLU A 126 4.49 7.50 -1.96
N ARG A 127 3.58 6.77 -1.30
CA ARG A 127 3.39 5.32 -1.46
C ARG A 127 2.04 4.83 -1.02
N ILE A 128 1.64 3.67 -1.54
CA ILE A 128 0.61 2.82 -0.95
C ILE A 128 1.29 1.60 -0.35
N THR A 129 1.05 1.32 0.91
CA THR A 129 1.58 0.15 1.59
C THR A 129 0.43 -0.71 2.08
N ILE A 130 0.53 -2.02 1.82
CA ILE A 130 -0.38 -3.03 2.37
C ILE A 130 0.43 -3.77 3.41
N GLU A 131 -0.07 -3.79 4.64
CA GLU A 131 0.61 -4.37 5.81
C GLU A 131 -0.06 -5.66 6.27
N GLY A 132 -1.26 -5.97 5.75
CA GLY A 132 -1.97 -7.17 6.13
C GLY A 132 -3.27 -7.39 5.40
N PHE A 133 -3.93 -8.48 5.75
CA PHE A 133 -5.26 -8.84 5.27
C PHE A 133 -6.08 -9.56 6.35
N ILE A 134 -7.39 -9.59 6.14
CA ILE A 134 -8.30 -10.46 6.87
C ILE A 134 -8.79 -11.56 5.93
N TYR A 135 -8.64 -12.81 6.37
CA TYR A 135 -9.18 -13.98 5.68
C TYR A 135 -10.50 -14.45 6.30
N TYR A 136 -11.58 -14.34 5.54
CA TYR A 136 -12.92 -14.82 5.86
C TYR A 136 -13.17 -16.18 5.21
N GLU A 137 -13.00 -17.25 5.98
CA GLU A 137 -13.29 -18.60 5.51
C GLU A 137 -14.79 -18.78 5.18
N GLN A 138 -15.12 -19.13 3.93
CA GLN A 138 -16.52 -19.32 3.49
C GLN A 138 -17.20 -20.51 4.19
N ASN A 139 -16.44 -21.58 4.44
CA ASN A 139 -16.89 -22.77 5.15
C ASN A 139 -15.99 -23.00 6.38
N PRO A 140 -16.26 -22.33 7.52
CA PRO A 140 -15.37 -22.30 8.66
C PRO A 140 -15.03 -23.70 9.16
N THR A 141 -13.76 -24.07 9.05
CA THR A 141 -13.15 -25.22 9.71
C THR A 141 -12.20 -24.78 10.81
N LEU A 142 -11.70 -23.54 10.69
CA LEU A 142 -10.95 -22.84 11.71
C LEU A 142 -11.91 -22.15 12.69
N ASN A 143 -11.54 -22.13 13.97
CA ASN A 143 -12.32 -21.51 15.04
C ASN A 143 -11.40 -20.88 16.10
N GLU A 144 -11.96 -20.34 17.18
CA GLU A 144 -11.20 -19.74 18.28
C GLU A 144 -10.11 -20.66 18.88
N ASN A 145 -10.29 -21.98 18.87
CA ASN A 145 -9.27 -22.93 19.35
C ASN A 145 -8.13 -23.14 18.34
N SER A 146 -8.26 -22.62 17.12
CA SER A 146 -7.20 -22.61 16.11
C SER A 146 -6.22 -21.45 16.30
N ASP A 147 -6.59 -20.45 17.10
CA ASP A 147 -5.76 -19.28 17.38
C ASP A 147 -4.49 -19.69 18.15
N GLY A 148 -3.34 -19.13 17.76
CA GLY A 148 -2.03 -19.51 18.28
C GLY A 148 -1.55 -20.91 17.90
N HIS A 149 -2.27 -21.66 17.05
CA HIS A 149 -1.82 -22.97 16.58
C HIS A 149 -0.63 -22.82 15.62
N PRO A 150 0.49 -23.55 15.80
CA PRO A 150 1.73 -23.31 15.05
C PRO A 150 1.60 -23.49 13.52
N ASN A 151 0.63 -24.30 13.08
CA ASN A 151 0.40 -24.57 11.66
C ASN A 151 -0.74 -23.73 11.05
N LEU A 152 -1.28 -22.75 11.80
CA LEU A 152 -2.44 -21.98 11.33
C LEU A 152 -2.14 -21.25 10.01
N TRP A 153 -0.95 -20.65 9.88
CA TRP A 153 -0.52 -20.01 8.65
C TRP A 153 -0.48 -20.97 7.47
N GLU A 154 0.11 -22.15 7.65
CA GLU A 154 0.16 -23.20 6.62
C GLU A 154 -1.25 -23.66 6.20
N VAL A 155 -2.19 -23.76 7.15
CA VAL A 155 -3.57 -24.12 6.83
C VAL A 155 -4.24 -23.02 6.01
N ILE A 156 -4.04 -21.75 6.35
CA ILE A 156 -4.61 -20.61 5.62
C ILE A 156 -4.03 -20.52 4.21
N THR A 157 -2.70 -20.59 4.05
CA THR A 157 -2.06 -20.50 2.72
C THR A 157 -2.47 -21.66 1.82
N ASN A 158 -2.63 -22.87 2.37
CA ASN A 158 -3.16 -24.03 1.62
C ASN A 158 -4.61 -23.81 1.18
N LYS A 159 -5.47 -23.23 2.04
CA LYS A 159 -6.87 -22.94 1.70
C LYS A 159 -7.01 -21.85 0.64
N LEU A 160 -6.11 -20.87 0.67
CA LEU A 160 -6.04 -19.79 -0.31
C LEU A 160 -5.22 -20.18 -1.56
N GLU A 161 -4.78 -21.44 -1.67
CA GLU A 161 -3.95 -21.95 -2.77
C GLU A 161 -2.74 -21.05 -3.10
N ILE A 162 -2.16 -20.40 -2.08
CA ILE A 162 -1.07 -19.45 -2.24
C ILE A 162 0.19 -20.24 -2.61
N ARG A 163 0.59 -20.13 -3.88
CA ARG A 163 1.72 -20.90 -4.46
C ARG A 163 3.08 -20.27 -4.17
N THR A 164 3.11 -18.98 -3.84
CA THR A 164 4.32 -18.31 -3.36
C THR A 164 4.50 -18.55 -1.87
N HIS A 165 5.74 -18.70 -1.43
CA HIS A 165 6.05 -18.88 -0.01
C HIS A 165 5.96 -17.51 0.68
N LEU A 166 4.75 -17.00 0.88
CA LEU A 166 4.54 -15.80 1.67
C LEU A 166 5.11 -16.07 3.07
N ALA A 167 6.00 -15.18 3.50
CA ALA A 167 6.53 -15.24 4.85
C ALA A 167 5.36 -15.25 5.85
N PRO A 168 5.43 -16.06 6.92
CA PRO A 168 4.43 -15.99 7.98
C PRO A 168 4.25 -14.55 8.49
N PRO A 169 3.02 -14.11 8.78
CA PRO A 169 2.78 -12.83 9.43
C PRO A 169 3.39 -12.82 10.84
N ASP A 170 3.73 -11.62 11.30
CA ASP A 170 4.19 -11.38 12.68
C ASP A 170 3.02 -11.51 13.67
N ASP A 171 1.79 -11.18 13.23
CA ASP A 171 0.57 -11.38 14.00
C ASP A 171 -0.48 -12.14 13.19
N LEU A 172 -1.02 -13.21 13.79
CA LEU A 172 -2.06 -14.05 13.22
C LEU A 172 -3.05 -14.48 14.30
N HIS A 173 -4.24 -13.87 14.31
CA HIS A 173 -5.25 -14.13 15.33
C HIS A 173 -6.68 -14.01 14.77
N LEU A 174 -7.64 -14.56 15.51
CA LEU A 174 -9.05 -14.47 15.14
C LEU A 174 -9.57 -13.06 15.46
N THR A 175 -10.24 -12.43 14.50
CA THR A 175 -10.75 -11.07 14.67
C THR A 175 -12.17 -10.90 14.13
N ARG A 176 -12.84 -9.85 14.62
CA ARG A 176 -14.06 -9.29 14.04
C ARG A 176 -13.77 -7.85 13.67
N ALA A 177 -13.48 -7.63 12.39
CA ALA A 177 -13.14 -6.32 11.86
C ALA A 177 -14.30 -5.34 12.10
N HIS A 178 -13.98 -4.12 12.54
CA HIS A 178 -15.02 -3.13 12.84
C HIS A 178 -15.71 -2.60 11.58
N TRP A 179 -15.03 -2.60 10.42
CA TRP A 179 -15.59 -2.26 9.11
C TRP A 179 -16.44 -3.39 8.49
N ASN A 180 -16.26 -4.63 8.97
CA ASN A 180 -17.06 -5.79 8.55
C ASN A 180 -17.53 -6.61 9.77
N PRO A 181 -18.38 -6.04 10.65
CA PRO A 181 -18.69 -6.63 11.94
C PRO A 181 -19.55 -7.89 11.84
N CYS A 182 -20.13 -8.17 10.66
CA CYS A 182 -20.96 -9.35 10.43
C CYS A 182 -20.12 -10.63 10.23
N LYS A 183 -18.83 -10.51 9.89
CA LYS A 183 -17.95 -11.64 9.64
C LYS A 183 -16.87 -11.75 10.72
N VAL A 184 -16.46 -12.98 11.00
CA VAL A 184 -15.24 -13.30 11.76
C VAL A 184 -14.21 -13.78 10.76
N GLY A 185 -12.99 -13.31 10.88
CA GLY A 185 -11.89 -13.69 9.99
C GLY A 185 -10.58 -13.78 10.73
N TRP A 186 -9.55 -14.22 10.02
CA TRP A 186 -8.19 -14.32 10.53
C TRP A 186 -7.41 -13.07 10.11
N TRP A 187 -6.98 -12.28 11.08
CA TRP A 187 -6.11 -11.13 10.89
C TRP A 187 -4.70 -11.62 10.63
N ALA A 188 -4.10 -11.30 9.49
CA ALA A 188 -2.70 -11.56 9.18
C ALA A 188 -1.99 -10.23 8.95
N TRP A 189 -0.95 -9.94 9.72
CA TRP A 189 -0.21 -8.67 9.67
C TRP A 189 1.30 -8.85 9.75
N TRP A 190 2.03 -8.00 9.06
CA TRP A 190 3.49 -7.93 9.07
C TRP A 190 3.95 -6.58 9.60
N ASP A 191 4.94 -6.60 10.51
CA ASP A 191 5.63 -5.38 10.99
C ASP A 191 6.64 -4.90 9.97
#